data_AF-A0A7X2XMG3-F1
#
_entry.id   AF-A0A7X2XMG3-F1
#
_cell.length_a   1.000
_cell.length_b   1.000
_cell.length_c   1.000
_cell.angle_alpha   90.00
_cell.angle_beta   90.00
_cell.angle_gamma   90.00
#
_symmetry.space_group_name_H-M   'P 1'
#
loop_
_entity.id
_entity.type
_entity.pdbx_description
1 polymer ?
#
loop_
_entity_poly.entity_id
_entity_poly.type
_entity_poly.pdbx_seq_one_letter_code
_entity_poly.pdbx_strand_id
1 'polypeptide(L)' 'MKVGAENSITGAEISLITKLAERTVQDIISRLIMRYGIPIIGVRHGTFRGYFIQLTKRSYWTVQKHFTIRYEKKKSA' A
#
# COMPACT_ATOMS: atom_id res chain seq x y z
N MET A 1 10.93 7.57 -2.24
CA MET A 1 9.81 6.70 -1.78
C MET A 1 10.40 5.62 -0.89
N LYS A 2 9.86 5.39 0.31
CA LYS A 2 10.26 4.27 1.18
C LYS A 2 9.52 3.01 0.73
N VAL A 3 10.24 1.91 0.51
CA VAL A 3 9.73 0.63 -0.03
C VAL A 3 10.54 -0.55 0.50
N GLY A 4 10.09 -1.79 0.30
CA GLY A 4 10.82 -2.95 0.80
C GLY A 4 10.44 -3.31 2.23
N ALA A 5 10.87 -4.51 2.65
CA ALA A 5 10.46 -5.11 3.92
C ALA A 5 10.95 -4.31 5.13
N GLU A 6 12.10 -3.65 5.03
CA GLU A 6 12.66 -2.76 6.04
C GLU A 6 11.78 -1.54 6.35
N ASN A 7 10.81 -1.23 5.46
CA ASN A 7 9.84 -0.16 5.62
C ASN A 7 8.43 -0.70 5.95
N SER A 8 8.35 -1.89 6.55
CA SER A 8 7.07 -2.49 6.95
C SER A 8 6.35 -1.65 8.00
N ILE A 9 5.02 -1.61 7.88
CA ILE A 9 4.12 -0.97 8.83
C ILE A 9 2.95 -1.91 9.14
N THR A 10 2.62 -2.09 10.43
CA THR A 10 1.57 -3.01 10.85
C THR A 10 0.17 -2.44 10.59
N GLY A 11 -0.83 -3.34 10.55
CA GLY A 11 -2.23 -2.92 10.44
C GLY A 11 -2.68 -2.02 11.60
N ALA A 12 -2.17 -2.29 12.81
CA ALA A 12 -2.40 -1.47 14.01
C ALA A 12 -1.85 -0.05 13.85
N GLU A 13 -0.62 0.10 13.35
CA GLU A 13 -0.02 1.41 13.11
C GLU A 13 -0.76 2.19 12.01
N ILE A 14 -1.16 1.52 10.92
CA ILE A 14 -1.98 2.16 9.89
C ILE A 14 -3.35 2.57 10.46
N SER A 15 -3.97 1.72 11.29
CA SER A 15 -5.22 2.01 11.99
C SER A 15 -5.11 3.27 12.83
N LEU A 16 -4.03 3.41 13.62
CA LEU A 16 -3.76 4.61 14.42
C LEU A 16 -3.61 5.87 13.57
N ILE A 17 -2.85 5.80 12.47
CA ILE A 17 -2.62 6.94 11.57
C ILE A 17 -3.91 7.38 10.87
N THR A 18 -4.70 6.41 10.41
CA THR A 18 -5.89 6.66 9.58
C THR A 18 -7.17 6.85 10.39
N LYS A 19 -7.14 6.52 11.69
CA LYS A 19 -8.32 6.47 12.58
C LYS A 19 -9.42 5.51 12.07
N LEU A 20 -9.02 4.46 11.36
CA LEU A 20 -9.91 3.42 10.87
C LEU A 20 -9.75 2.17 11.72
N ALA A 21 -10.83 1.41 11.95
CA ALA A 21 -10.71 0.11 12.59
C ALA A 21 -9.74 -0.80 11.82
N GLU A 22 -8.94 -1.60 12.53
CA GLU A 22 -7.96 -2.49 11.90
C GLU A 22 -8.57 -3.42 10.85
N ARG A 23 -9.81 -3.88 11.07
CA ARG A 23 -10.51 -4.72 10.08
C ARG A 23 -10.81 -3.97 8.79
N THR A 24 -11.17 -2.69 8.89
CA THR A 24 -11.37 -1.81 7.73
C THR A 24 -10.05 -1.57 6.99
N VAL A 25 -8.95 -1.37 7.72
CA VAL A 25 -7.61 -1.24 7.14
C VAL A 25 -7.24 -2.50 6.34
N GLN A 26 -7.44 -3.68 6.93
CA GLN A 26 -7.16 -4.96 6.28
C GLN A 26 -8.00 -5.17 5.01
N ASP A 27 -9.29 -4.81 5.04
CA ASP A 27 -10.17 -4.87 3.86
C ASP A 27 -9.70 -3.92 2.76
N ILE A 28 -9.36 -2.67 3.10
CA ILE A 28 -8.86 -1.68 2.15
C ILE A 28 -7.56 -2.18 1.51
N ILE A 29 -6.60 -2.66 2.30
CA ILE A 29 -5.33 -3.21 1.77
C ILE A 29 -5.61 -4.39 0.83
N SER A 30 -6.49 -5.30 1.21
CA SER A 30 -6.87 -6.45 0.37
C SER A 30 -7.46 -5.97 -0.95
N ARG A 31 -8.33 -4.96 -0.94
CA ARG A 31 -8.90 -4.37 -2.17
C ARG A 31 -7.84 -3.66 -3.02
N LEU A 32 -6.87 -2.97 -2.41
CA LEU A 32 -5.75 -2.34 -3.12
C LEU A 32 -4.92 -3.38 -3.88
N ILE A 33 -4.65 -4.52 -3.24
CA ILE A 33 -3.91 -5.62 -3.87
C ILE A 33 -4.77 -6.26 -4.98
N MET A 34 -5.95 -6.76 -4.64
CA MET A 34 -6.73 -7.62 -5.52
C MET A 34 -7.41 -6.88 -6.67
N ARG A 35 -7.92 -5.67 -6.42
CA ARG A 35 -8.72 -4.93 -7.42
C ARG A 35 -7.86 -3.96 -8.23
N TYR A 36 -6.90 -3.32 -7.58
CA TYR A 36 -6.10 -2.26 -8.19
C TYR A 36 -4.68 -2.70 -8.54
N GLY A 37 -4.29 -3.94 -8.20
CA GLY A 37 -2.98 -4.48 -8.53
C GLY A 37 -1.82 -3.73 -7.85
N ILE A 38 -2.09 -3.09 -6.70
CA ILE A 38 -1.04 -2.38 -5.97
C ILE A 38 -0.11 -3.41 -5.32
N PRO A 39 1.21 -3.31 -5.51
CA PRO A 39 2.20 -4.30 -5.06
C PRO A 39 2.46 -4.22 -3.54
N ILE A 40 1.45 -4.45 -2.72
CA ILE A 40 1.58 -4.48 -1.25
C ILE A 40 1.78 -5.93 -0.82
N ILE A 41 2.81 -6.18 -0.03
CA ILE A 41 3.11 -7.48 0.56
C ILE A 41 2.75 -7.43 2.04
N GLY A 42 2.02 -8.44 2.52
CA GLY A 42 1.71 -8.64 3.94
C GLY A 42 2.53 -9.79 4.52
N VAL A 43 3.34 -9.51 5.54
CA VAL A 43 4.16 -10.49 6.27
C VAL A 43 3.62 -10.65 7.69
N ARG A 44 3.32 -11.90 8.09
CA ARG A 44 2.71 -12.21 9.40
C ARG A 44 3.73 -12.53 10.49
N HIS A 45 4.92 -13.01 10.13
CA HIS A 45 5.97 -13.45 11.06
C HIS A 45 7.35 -12.97 10.63
N GLY A 46 8.27 -12.82 11.60
CA GLY A 46 9.65 -12.37 11.37
C GLY A 46 9.89 -10.90 11.74
N THR A 47 11.13 -10.44 11.51
CA THR A 47 11.60 -9.09 11.89
C THR A 47 10.83 -7.97 11.20
N PHE A 48 10.49 -8.17 9.92
CA PHE A 48 9.77 -7.21 9.09
C PHE A 48 8.31 -7.62 8.91
N ARG A 49 7.56 -7.68 10.01
CA ARG A 49 6.12 -7.98 9.98
C ARG A 49 5.30 -6.75 9.59
N GLY A 50 4.13 -6.96 9.01
CA GLY A 50 3.22 -5.91 8.57
C GLY A 50 3.14 -5.82 7.05
N TYR A 51 2.86 -4.62 6.55
CA TYR A 51 2.66 -4.34 5.14
C TYR A 51 3.76 -3.46 4.60
N PHE A 52 4.23 -3.73 3.39
CA PHE A 52 5.15 -2.85 2.67
C PHE A 52 4.88 -2.88 1.16
N ILE A 53 5.31 -1.82 0.48
CA ILE A 53 5.27 -1.77 -0.98
C ILE A 53 6.49 -2.51 -1.51
N GLN A 54 6.26 -3.58 -2.29
CA GLN A 54 7.33 -4.25 -3.03
C GLN A 54 7.69 -3.44 -4.26
N LEU A 55 8.96 -3.07 -4.38
CA LEU A 55 9.49 -2.33 -5.51
C LEU A 55 10.17 -3.31 -6.47
N THR A 56 9.46 -3.68 -7.53
CA THR A 56 10.01 -4.38 -8.71
C THR A 56 9.96 -3.43 -9.90
N LYS A 57 10.75 -3.68 -10.96
CA LYS A 57 10.68 -2.87 -12.20
C LYS A 57 9.24 -2.73 -12.71
N ARG A 58 8.45 -3.80 -12.64
CA ARG A 58 7.05 -3.83 -13.08
C ARG A 58 6.11 -3.06 -12.14
N SER A 59 6.35 -3.16 -10.84
CA SER A 59 5.52 -2.51 -9.84
C SER A 59 5.75 -1.00 -9.78
N TYR A 60 6.98 -0.54 -10.06
CA TYR A 60 7.32 0.88 -10.20
C TYR A 60 6.44 1.57 -11.25
N TRP A 61 6.40 1.05 -12.48
CA TRP A 61 5.60 1.60 -13.56
C TRP A 61 4.09 1.56 -13.27
N THR A 62 3.63 0.52 -12.57
CA THR A 62 2.22 0.37 -12.19
C THR A 62 1.80 1.43 -11.18
N VAL A 63 2.63 1.65 -10.16
CA VAL A 63 2.42 2.70 -9.15
C VAL A 63 2.54 4.09 -9.78
N GLN A 64 3.54 4.33 -10.63
CA GLN A 64 3.71 5.60 -11.35
C GLN A 64 2.48 5.92 -12.21
N LYS A 65 2.02 4.98 -13.06
CA LYS A 65 0.86 5.20 -13.92
C LYS A 65 -0.40 5.51 -13.11
N HIS A 66 -0.68 4.73 -12.06
CA HIS A 66 -1.86 4.97 -11.21
C HIS A 66 -1.80 6.31 -10.48
N PHE A 67 -0.62 6.71 -9.99
CA PHE A 67 -0.45 7.99 -9.30
C PHE A 67 -0.60 9.17 -10.27
N THR A 68 0.04 9.12 -11.44
CA THR A 68 -0.04 10.18 -12.46
C THR A 68 -1.47 10.40 -12.95
N ILE A 69 -2.20 9.34 -13.32
CA ILE A 69 -3.59 9.43 -13.80
C ILE A 69 -4.50 10.09 -12.74
N ARG A 70 -4.29 9.76 -11.46
CA ARG A 70 -5.08 10.32 -10.35
C ARG A 70 -4.72 11.79 -10.08
N TYR A 71 -3.46 12.16 -10.25
CA TYR A 71 -3.01 13.54 -10.09
C TYR A 71 -3.57 14.46 -11.18
N GLU A 72 -3.59 14.01 -12.43
CA GLU A 72 -4.18 14.75 -13.54
C GLU A 72 -5.69 14.91 -13.37
N LYS A 73 -6.42 13.85 -12.99
CA LYS A 73 -7.86 13.96 -12.70
C LYS A 73 -8.21 14.92 -11.57
N LYS A 74 -7.35 15.07 -10.55
CA LYS A 74 -7.54 16.05 -9.47
C LYS A 74 -7.20 17.49 -9.90
N LYS A 75 -6.42 17.68 -10.96
CA LYS A 75 -6.03 19.00 -11.48
C LYS A 75 -7.06 19.54 -12.49
N SER A 76 -7.89 18.66 -13.06
CA SER A 76 -8.93 18.97 -14.04
C SER A 76 -10.35 19.01 -13.45
N ALA A 77 -10.50 19.00 -12.13
CA ALA A 77 -11.77 19.10 -11.40
C ALA A 77 -11.67 20.23 -10.36
#